data_AF-A0A0R0I2D9-F1
#
_entry.id   AF-A0A0R0I2D9-F1
#
_cell.length_a   1.000
_cell.length_b   1.000
_cell.length_c   1.000
_cell.angle_alpha   90.00
_cell.angle_beta   90.00
_cell.angle_gamma   90.00
#
_symmetry.space_group_name_H-M   'P 1'
#
loop_
_entity.id
_entity.type
_entity.pdbx_description
1 polymer ?
#
loop_
_entity_poly.entity_id
_entity_poly.type
_entity_poly.pdbx_seq_one_letter_code
_entity_poly.pdbx_strand_id
1 'polypeptide(L)'
;MAAVSSPCSLKHFIYPSFLPYSLTVPSLAEIVTTMLSLFTNLLLFLSLLIGLCNCRVTTTNEEVQTLNTNTHFNPQVPPLRTLSSSKRFEGSSEFVKLKYHMGPVLSSPINIYLIWYGKWPQSQKLLIKDFLNSISDDHHRASPSPSVSDWWRTVSLYTDQTGANISRSVSIAGEYSDLRYSHGTHLTRLSVQDVIATAVQAKPFPVDHRNGIYLILTAEDVTMEDFCRAVCGFHYFTFPSKVGYTLPYAWVGNSGKQCPEVCAYPFAVPGYMGGGGPGHLTPPNGDVGVDGMVSVIGHELAELSSNPLVNAWYAGEDPTAPTEIGDLCEGLYGTGGGGGYIGSVMKDGEGRTFNLNGRNGRKFLVQWIWSPVLKACAGPNALD
;
A
#
# COMPACT_ATOMS: atom_id res chain seq x y z
N MET A 1 -0.94 -6.52 -17.98
CA MET A 1 -1.14 -7.15 -16.67
C MET A 1 -0.92 -6.04 -15.65
N ALA A 2 -1.99 -5.42 -15.16
CA ALA A 2 -1.86 -4.51 -14.03
C ALA A 2 -1.60 -5.37 -12.78
N ALA A 3 -0.53 -5.05 -12.05
CA ALA A 3 -0.19 -5.70 -10.80
C ALA A 3 -0.64 -4.79 -9.66
N VAL A 4 -1.14 -5.44 -8.61
CA VAL A 4 -1.75 -4.87 -7.43
C VAL A 4 -0.84 -3.82 -6.80
N SER A 5 -1.42 -2.67 -6.47
CA SER A 5 -0.70 -1.50 -6.01
C SER A 5 -1.47 -0.91 -4.85
N SER A 6 -0.83 -0.81 -3.68
CA SER A 6 -1.29 0.00 -2.57
C SER A 6 -1.53 1.44 -3.06
N PRO A 7 -2.79 1.87 -3.29
CA PRO A 7 -3.06 3.08 -4.04
C PRO A 7 -2.92 4.28 -3.13
N CYS A 8 -1.73 4.91 -3.11
CA CYS A 8 -1.47 6.17 -2.42
C CYS A 8 -2.70 7.08 -2.30
N SER A 9 -3.20 7.23 -1.07
CA SER A 9 -4.31 8.11 -0.71
C SER A 9 -4.40 9.39 -1.54
N LEU A 10 -5.60 9.65 -2.06
CA LEU A 10 -6.02 10.75 -2.96
C LEU A 10 -5.77 10.58 -4.47
N LYS A 11 -6.50 9.65 -5.12
CA LYS A 11 -6.97 9.85 -6.52
C LYS A 11 -8.41 9.38 -6.73
N HIS A 12 -9.35 10.30 -6.55
CA HIS A 12 -10.52 10.37 -7.42
C HIS A 12 -10.22 11.36 -8.56
N PHE A 13 -10.57 10.98 -9.79
CA PHE A 13 -10.76 11.78 -11.02
C PHE A 13 -10.02 11.22 -12.26
N ILE A 14 -10.81 10.46 -13.04
CA ILE A 14 -10.92 10.40 -14.51
C ILE A 14 -9.65 10.10 -15.32
N TYR A 15 -9.62 8.94 -16.00
CA TYR A 15 -9.27 8.86 -17.43
C TYR A 15 -10.04 7.69 -18.11
N PRO A 16 -10.53 7.85 -19.36
CA PRO A 16 -11.37 6.88 -20.02
C PRO A 16 -10.58 5.80 -20.77
N SER A 17 -11.26 4.67 -20.93
CA SER A 17 -10.89 3.42 -21.57
C SER A 17 -10.38 3.58 -23.01
N PHE A 18 -9.25 2.93 -23.31
CA PHE A 18 -8.84 2.61 -24.67
C PHE A 18 -8.87 1.08 -24.87
N LEU A 19 -9.76 0.65 -25.76
CA LEU A 19 -9.88 -0.72 -26.25
C LEU A 19 -8.77 -1.04 -27.26
N PRO A 20 -8.32 -2.30 -27.36
CA PRO A 20 -7.17 -2.69 -28.16
C PRO A 20 -7.56 -2.97 -29.61
N TYR A 21 -6.88 -2.31 -30.55
CA TYR A 21 -6.91 -2.69 -31.97
C TYR A 21 -5.64 -3.42 -32.37
N SER A 22 -5.86 -4.54 -33.07
CA SER A 22 -4.88 -5.45 -33.64
C SER A 22 -4.07 -4.79 -34.76
N LEU A 23 -2.76 -5.02 -34.70
CA LEU A 23 -1.76 -4.48 -35.61
C LEU A 23 -1.81 -5.19 -36.96
N THR A 24 -2.33 -4.51 -37.97
CA THR A 24 -2.01 -4.79 -39.38
C THR A 24 -1.39 -3.55 -39.99
N VAL A 25 -0.28 -3.73 -40.72
CA VAL A 25 0.51 -2.62 -41.27
C VAL A 25 -0.27 -1.98 -42.43
N PRO A 26 -0.62 -0.69 -42.33
CA PRO A 26 -1.47 -0.05 -43.32
C PRO A 26 -0.73 0.16 -44.64
N SER A 27 -1.47 0.04 -45.75
CA SER A 27 -0.93 0.27 -47.09
C SER A 27 -0.62 1.75 -47.33
N LEU A 28 0.25 2.05 -48.31
CA LEU A 28 0.62 3.43 -48.66
C LEU A 28 -0.59 4.32 -48.98
N ALA A 29 -1.67 3.72 -49.51
CA ALA A 29 -2.93 4.42 -49.75
C ALA A 29 -3.61 4.87 -48.44
N GLU A 30 -3.65 4.01 -47.42
CA GLU A 30 -4.25 4.29 -46.12
C GLU A 30 -3.48 5.37 -45.33
N ILE A 31 -2.15 5.42 -45.49
CA ILE A 31 -1.31 6.48 -44.91
C ILE A 31 -1.66 7.85 -45.53
N VAL A 32 -1.88 7.89 -46.86
CA VAL A 32 -2.24 9.14 -47.53
C VAL A 32 -3.63 9.61 -47.10
N THR A 33 -4.64 8.73 -47.03
CA THR A 33 -5.99 9.12 -46.57
C THR A 33 -6.02 9.57 -45.11
N THR A 34 -5.25 8.91 -44.23
CA THR A 34 -5.15 9.33 -42.82
C THR A 34 -4.46 10.67 -42.67
N MET A 35 -3.40 10.95 -43.45
CA MET A 35 -2.74 12.26 -43.46
C MET A 35 -3.65 13.38 -43.98
N LEU A 36 -4.42 13.14 -45.06
CA LEU A 36 -5.42 14.08 -45.55
C LEU A 36 -6.52 14.35 -44.52
N SER A 37 -7.02 13.30 -43.85
CA SER A 37 -8.03 13.41 -42.77
C SER A 37 -7.51 14.23 -41.58
N LEU A 38 -6.28 13.97 -41.14
CA LEU A 38 -5.62 14.74 -40.08
C LEU A 38 -5.48 16.22 -40.44
N PHE A 39 -5.08 16.53 -41.69
CA PHE A 39 -5.00 17.90 -42.17
C PHE A 39 -6.37 18.59 -42.23
N THR A 40 -7.43 17.91 -42.70
CA THR A 40 -8.79 18.47 -42.72
C THR A 40 -9.33 18.71 -41.31
N ASN A 41 -9.08 17.80 -40.37
CA ASN A 41 -9.51 17.95 -38.98
C ASN A 41 -8.76 19.07 -38.27
N LEU A 42 -7.48 19.26 -38.56
CA LEU A 42 -6.69 20.37 -38.03
C LEU A 42 -7.17 21.72 -38.56
N LEU A 43 -7.50 21.82 -39.85
CA LEU A 43 -8.06 23.02 -40.46
C LEU A 43 -9.45 23.36 -39.88
N LEU A 44 -10.30 22.35 -39.67
CA LEU A 44 -11.60 22.51 -39.01
C LEU A 44 -11.44 23.01 -37.57
N PHE A 45 -10.52 22.42 -36.80
CA PHE A 45 -10.22 22.87 -35.43
C PHE A 45 -9.72 24.31 -35.39
N LEU A 46 -8.83 24.69 -36.31
CA LEU A 46 -8.30 26.05 -36.38
C LEU A 46 -9.39 27.06 -36.76
N SER A 47 -10.29 26.69 -37.68
CA SER A 47 -11.45 27.53 -38.04
C SER A 47 -12.45 27.69 -36.88
N LEU A 48 -12.64 26.65 -36.06
CA LEU A 48 -13.49 26.70 -34.86
C LEU A 48 -12.87 27.59 -33.78
N LEU A 49 -11.55 27.52 -33.60
CA LEU A 49 -10.79 28.38 -32.68
C LEU A 49 -10.84 29.86 -33.09
N ILE A 50 -10.78 30.16 -34.39
CA ILE A 50 -10.88 31.54 -34.89
C ILE A 50 -12.34 32.05 -34.78
N GLY A 51 -13.34 31.17 -35.00
CA GLY A 51 -14.76 31.53 -34.86
C GLY A 51 -15.21 31.80 -33.42
N LEU A 52 -14.61 31.13 -32.44
CA LEU A 52 -14.94 31.30 -31.02
C LEU A 52 -14.29 32.54 -30.37
N CYS A 53 -13.51 33.33 -31.10
CA CYS A 53 -12.87 34.53 -30.56
C CYS A 53 -13.79 35.78 -30.53
N ASN A 54 -15.07 35.66 -30.90
CA ASN A 54 -16.04 36.76 -30.84
C ASN A 54 -17.29 36.39 -30.03
N CYS A 55 -17.16 36.19 -28.72
CA CYS A 55 -18.28 36.29 -27.80
C CYS A 55 -17.89 37.08 -26.56
N ARG A 56 -18.47 38.29 -26.45
CA ARG A 56 -18.46 39.14 -25.25
C ARG A 56 -19.06 38.34 -24.10
N VAL A 57 -18.25 38.08 -23.08
CA VAL A 57 -18.73 37.54 -21.80
C VAL A 57 -19.50 38.65 -21.08
N THR A 58 -20.82 38.56 -21.11
CA THR A 58 -21.71 39.27 -20.18
C THR A 58 -21.58 38.63 -18.81
N THR A 59 -21.09 39.39 -17.85
CA THR A 59 -20.96 39.00 -16.44
C THR A 59 -22.35 38.90 -15.81
N THR A 60 -22.85 37.69 -15.61
CA THR A 60 -23.89 37.44 -14.61
C THR A 60 -23.21 36.96 -13.34
N ASN A 61 -23.38 37.71 -12.25
CA ASN A 61 -22.94 37.34 -10.91
C ASN A 61 -23.63 36.03 -10.51
N GLU A 62 -22.97 34.90 -10.68
CA GLU A 62 -23.34 33.68 -9.96
C GLU A 62 -22.79 33.80 -8.53
N GLU A 63 -23.69 33.73 -7.56
CA GLU A 63 -23.37 33.64 -6.14
C GLU A 63 -22.59 32.35 -5.88
N VAL A 64 -21.27 32.47 -5.85
CA VAL A 64 -20.38 31.43 -5.34
C VAL A 64 -20.69 31.27 -3.85
N GLN A 65 -21.38 30.18 -3.49
CA GLN A 65 -21.46 29.73 -2.11
C GLN A 65 -20.07 29.28 -1.67
N THR A 66 -19.28 30.21 -1.13
CA THR A 66 -18.04 29.90 -0.45
C THR A 66 -18.37 29.17 0.85
N LEU A 67 -17.92 27.92 0.97
CA LEU A 67 -17.95 27.18 2.24
C LEU A 67 -17.13 27.99 3.25
N ASN A 68 -17.82 28.69 4.14
CA ASN A 68 -17.23 29.65 5.07
C ASN A 68 -16.56 28.86 6.21
N THR A 69 -15.27 28.53 6.07
CA THR A 69 -14.51 27.73 7.04
C THR A 69 -14.02 28.54 8.25
N ASN A 70 -14.56 29.74 8.49
CA ASN A 70 -14.21 30.55 9.66
C ASN A 70 -14.75 30.02 10.99
N THR A 71 -15.42 28.86 11.00
CA THR A 71 -15.61 28.10 12.23
C THR A 71 -14.45 27.13 12.40
N HIS A 72 -13.51 27.50 13.27
CA HIS A 72 -12.56 26.56 13.88
C HIS A 72 -13.34 25.48 14.64
N PHE A 73 -13.87 24.49 13.94
CA PHE A 73 -14.13 23.19 14.52
C PHE A 73 -12.79 22.48 14.55
N ASN A 74 -12.05 22.69 15.63
CA ASN A 74 -11.20 21.63 16.14
C ASN A 74 -12.15 20.68 16.87
N PRO A 75 -12.62 19.56 16.28
CA PRO A 75 -13.37 18.59 17.05
C PRO A 75 -12.41 18.04 18.10
N GLN A 76 -12.43 18.66 19.28
CA GLN A 76 -11.91 18.06 20.48
C GLN A 76 -12.54 16.68 20.56
N VAL A 77 -11.69 15.65 20.62
CA VAL A 77 -12.11 14.25 20.80
C VAL A 77 -13.11 14.23 21.95
N PRO A 78 -14.42 13.95 21.71
CA PRO A 78 -15.38 13.94 22.78
C PRO A 78 -14.98 12.84 23.77
N PRO A 79 -15.24 13.02 25.08
CA PRO A 79 -14.89 12.01 26.08
C PRO A 79 -15.47 10.64 25.69
N LEU A 80 -14.66 9.60 25.89
CA LEU A 80 -14.81 8.18 25.53
C LEU A 80 -16.20 7.53 25.75
N ARG A 81 -17.14 8.17 26.46
CA ARG A 81 -18.45 7.58 26.81
C ARG A 81 -19.59 7.91 25.85
N THR A 82 -19.31 8.53 24.69
CA THR A 82 -20.35 8.82 23.69
C THR A 82 -19.89 8.50 22.26
N LEU A 83 -19.37 7.30 22.02
CA LEU A 83 -19.28 6.79 20.65
C LEU A 83 -20.70 6.45 20.19
N SER A 84 -21.30 7.31 19.37
CA SER A 84 -22.57 7.01 18.71
C SER A 84 -22.42 5.80 17.79
N SER A 85 -23.47 4.99 17.65
CA SER A 85 -23.52 3.81 16.77
C SER A 85 -23.07 4.09 15.33
N SER A 86 -23.17 5.35 14.88
CA SER A 86 -22.74 5.81 13.56
C SER A 86 -21.23 5.62 13.28
N LYS A 87 -20.38 5.63 14.31
CA LYS A 87 -18.91 5.52 14.13
C LYS A 87 -18.41 4.09 13.92
N ARG A 88 -19.21 3.08 14.29
CA ARG A 88 -18.88 1.66 14.07
C ARG A 88 -18.95 1.28 12.58
N PHE A 89 -19.72 2.02 11.79
CA PHE A 89 -19.87 1.78 10.35
C PHE A 89 -18.89 2.60 9.49
N GLU A 90 -18.10 3.48 10.11
CA GLU A 90 -17.07 4.25 9.42
C GLU A 90 -15.95 3.28 9.00
N GLY A 91 -15.86 2.99 7.70
CA GLY A 91 -14.95 1.99 7.13
C GLY A 91 -15.60 0.63 6.82
N SER A 92 -16.89 0.42 7.12
CA SER A 92 -17.66 -0.72 6.61
C SER A 92 -18.46 -0.31 5.37
N SER A 93 -18.60 -1.22 4.42
CA SER A 93 -19.35 -0.98 3.18
C SER A 93 -20.06 -2.25 2.77
N GLU A 94 -21.39 -2.20 2.65
CA GLU A 94 -22.18 -3.29 2.08
C GLU A 94 -21.85 -3.57 0.60
N PHE A 95 -21.16 -2.63 -0.06
CA PHE A 95 -20.73 -2.74 -1.45
C PHE A 95 -19.39 -3.48 -1.59
N VAL A 96 -18.61 -3.61 -0.51
CA VAL A 96 -17.36 -4.37 -0.52
C VAL A 96 -17.67 -5.85 -0.44
N LYS A 97 -17.62 -6.51 -1.59
CA LYS A 97 -17.76 -7.97 -1.70
C LYS A 97 -16.39 -8.61 -1.85
N LEU A 98 -15.66 -8.72 -0.74
CA LEU A 98 -14.45 -9.53 -0.69
C LEU A 98 -14.81 -11.00 -0.93
N LYS A 99 -14.18 -11.62 -1.93
CA LYS A 99 -14.46 -12.99 -2.36
C LYS A 99 -13.19 -13.83 -2.40
N TYR A 100 -13.39 -15.13 -2.28
CA TYR A 100 -12.37 -16.13 -2.52
C TYR A 100 -12.45 -16.64 -3.97
N HIS A 101 -11.29 -16.71 -4.64
CA HIS A 101 -11.14 -16.99 -6.07
C HIS A 101 -10.35 -18.28 -6.34
N MET A 102 -10.33 -19.20 -5.37
CA MET A 102 -9.77 -20.56 -5.47
C MET A 102 -8.23 -20.65 -5.49
N GLY A 103 -7.53 -19.55 -5.27
CA GLY A 103 -6.07 -19.53 -5.09
C GLY A 103 -5.59 -19.99 -3.71
N PRO A 104 -4.30 -20.28 -3.53
CA PRO A 104 -3.75 -20.67 -2.24
C PRO A 104 -3.58 -19.46 -1.31
N VAL A 105 -3.48 -19.71 0.00
CA VAL A 105 -2.98 -18.75 0.99
C VAL A 105 -1.71 -19.30 1.67
N LEU A 106 -0.94 -18.46 2.36
CA LEU A 106 0.26 -18.91 3.07
C LEU A 106 -0.10 -19.54 4.43
N SER A 107 -0.57 -20.80 4.41
CA SER A 107 -1.07 -21.53 5.59
C SER A 107 0.00 -22.29 6.37
N SER A 108 1.19 -22.51 5.79
CA SER A 108 2.35 -23.11 6.45
C SER A 108 3.24 -22.02 7.09
N PRO A 109 4.14 -22.34 8.05
CA PRO A 109 5.05 -21.36 8.64
C PRO A 109 5.77 -20.52 7.59
N ILE A 110 5.65 -19.19 7.65
CA ILE A 110 6.13 -18.26 6.63
C ILE A 110 7.58 -17.90 6.91
N ASN A 111 8.43 -18.13 5.92
CA ASN A 111 9.86 -17.84 5.97
C ASN A 111 10.15 -16.57 5.17
N ILE A 112 10.50 -15.49 5.86
CA ILE A 112 10.86 -14.22 5.23
C ILE A 112 12.34 -14.21 4.87
N TYR A 113 12.65 -14.04 3.60
CA TYR A 113 13.99 -13.79 3.08
C TYR A 113 14.13 -12.30 2.76
N LEU A 114 14.86 -11.59 3.62
CA LEU A 114 15.08 -10.15 3.47
C LEU A 114 16.17 -9.87 2.46
N ILE A 115 15.89 -8.99 1.50
CA ILE A 115 16.87 -8.44 0.57
C ILE A 115 16.98 -6.94 0.83
N TRP A 116 18.05 -6.56 1.50
CA TRP A 116 18.42 -5.16 1.74
C TRP A 116 19.13 -4.62 0.49
N TYR A 117 18.41 -3.89 -0.35
CA TYR A 117 18.95 -3.34 -1.59
C TYR A 117 19.45 -1.90 -1.38
N GLY A 118 20.73 -1.66 -1.64
CA GLY A 118 21.41 -0.39 -1.37
C GLY A 118 22.01 -0.28 0.03
N LYS A 119 22.43 0.92 0.42
CA LYS A 119 23.11 1.18 1.69
C LYS A 119 22.10 1.44 2.81
N TRP A 120 22.09 0.54 3.79
CA TRP A 120 21.15 0.57 4.91
C TRP A 120 21.87 0.77 6.25
N PRO A 121 21.51 1.81 7.03
CA PRO A 121 21.92 1.93 8.42
C PRO A 121 21.46 0.74 9.26
N GLN A 122 22.30 0.27 10.16
CA GLN A 122 21.98 -0.91 10.99
C GLN A 122 20.78 -0.65 11.93
N SER A 123 20.60 0.59 12.41
CA SER A 123 19.47 0.98 13.24
C SER A 123 18.12 0.77 12.54
N GLN A 124 18.04 1.15 11.25
CA GLN A 124 16.83 0.99 10.44
C GLN A 124 16.53 -0.49 10.16
N LYS A 125 17.57 -1.28 9.84
CA LYS A 125 17.41 -2.74 9.69
C LYS A 125 16.84 -3.39 10.94
N LEU A 126 17.39 -3.05 12.12
CA LEU A 126 16.95 -3.61 13.38
C LEU A 126 15.49 -3.26 13.68
N LEU A 127 15.05 -2.02 13.42
CA LEU A 127 13.66 -1.60 13.59
C LEU A 127 12.71 -2.48 12.75
N ILE A 128 12.97 -2.63 11.46
CA ILE A 128 12.13 -3.46 10.58
C ILE A 128 12.16 -4.93 11.03
N LYS A 129 13.32 -5.45 11.42
CA LYS A 129 13.41 -6.81 11.96
C LYS A 129 12.63 -7.00 13.25
N ASP A 130 12.64 -6.01 14.14
CA ASP A 130 11.85 -6.04 15.36
C ASP A 130 10.35 -6.09 15.03
N PHE A 131 9.88 -5.31 14.05
CA PHE A 131 8.50 -5.38 13.56
C PHE A 131 8.14 -6.78 13.05
N LEU A 132 8.93 -7.33 12.12
CA LEU A 132 8.68 -8.66 11.53
C LEU A 132 8.67 -9.76 12.60
N ASN A 133 9.61 -9.73 13.54
CA ASN A 133 9.65 -10.69 14.64
C ASN A 133 8.51 -10.50 15.67
N SER A 134 7.82 -9.36 15.65
CA SER A 134 6.65 -9.09 16.51
C SER A 134 5.36 -9.73 15.98
N ILE A 135 5.34 -10.17 14.72
CA ILE A 135 4.21 -10.89 14.14
C ILE A 135 3.99 -12.23 14.85
N SER A 136 5.07 -12.97 15.06
CA SER A 136 5.07 -14.28 15.74
C SER A 136 5.63 -14.20 17.14
N ASP A 137 4.98 -13.37 17.95
CA ASP A 137 5.30 -13.28 19.36
C ASP A 137 4.62 -14.41 20.14
N ASP A 138 5.42 -15.32 20.70
CA ASP A 138 4.93 -16.40 21.55
C ASP A 138 4.49 -15.88 22.92
N HIS A 139 3.67 -16.64 23.65
CA HIS A 139 3.15 -16.21 24.96
C HIS A 139 4.24 -15.92 26.01
N HIS A 140 5.46 -16.44 25.85
CA HIS A 140 6.55 -16.22 26.80
C HIS A 140 7.31 -14.91 26.55
N ARG A 141 7.26 -14.39 25.32
CA ARG A 141 7.88 -13.11 24.91
C ARG A 141 6.85 -12.07 24.46
N ALA A 142 5.56 -12.34 24.68
CA ALA A 142 4.45 -11.56 24.20
C ALA A 142 4.53 -10.09 24.62
N SER A 143 4.54 -9.23 23.61
CA SER A 143 4.40 -7.80 23.74
C SER A 143 3.00 -7.45 24.27
N PRO A 144 2.84 -6.39 25.09
CA PRO A 144 1.54 -6.01 25.63
C PRO A 144 0.50 -5.75 24.54
N SER A 145 -0.75 -6.18 24.77
CA SER A 145 -1.86 -5.84 23.88
C SER A 145 -2.19 -4.33 23.99
N PRO A 146 -2.57 -3.65 22.90
CA PRO A 146 -2.64 -4.14 21.52
C PRO A 146 -1.24 -4.38 20.92
N SER A 147 -1.02 -5.55 20.33
CA SER A 147 0.29 -5.98 19.81
C SER A 147 0.27 -6.25 18.31
N VAL A 148 1.45 -6.26 17.66
CA VAL A 148 1.59 -6.67 16.25
C VAL A 148 1.06 -8.10 16.04
N SER A 149 1.27 -8.99 17.01
CA SER A 149 0.73 -10.35 16.96
C SER A 149 -0.80 -10.39 17.00
N ASP A 150 -1.44 -9.49 17.77
CA ASP A 150 -2.90 -9.35 17.82
C ASP A 150 -3.45 -8.81 16.50
N TRP A 151 -2.74 -7.87 15.88
CA TRP A 151 -3.08 -7.33 14.55
C TRP A 151 -3.00 -8.42 13.47
N TRP A 152 -1.94 -9.25 13.47
CA TRP A 152 -1.81 -10.36 12.53
C TRP A 152 -2.91 -11.43 12.70
N ARG A 153 -3.61 -11.47 13.84
CA ARG A 153 -4.76 -12.39 14.00
C ARG A 153 -5.84 -12.12 12.98
N THR A 154 -6.05 -10.87 12.57
CA THR A 154 -7.02 -10.53 11.51
C THR A 154 -6.61 -11.15 10.18
N VAL A 155 -5.32 -11.08 9.82
CA VAL A 155 -4.77 -11.73 8.62
C VAL A 155 -4.99 -13.25 8.71
N SER A 156 -4.76 -13.86 9.87
CA SER A 156 -5.00 -15.31 10.04
C SER A 156 -6.46 -15.75 9.94
N LEU A 157 -7.44 -14.86 9.80
CA LEU A 157 -8.85 -15.25 9.59
C LEU A 157 -9.13 -15.74 8.18
N TYR A 158 -8.25 -15.47 7.22
CA TYR A 158 -8.38 -15.90 5.84
C TYR A 158 -7.91 -17.34 5.63
N THR A 159 -8.60 -18.07 4.76
CA THR A 159 -8.34 -19.50 4.46
C THR A 159 -8.38 -19.76 2.96
N ASP A 160 -7.77 -20.83 2.49
CA ASP A 160 -8.02 -21.34 1.13
C ASP A 160 -9.03 -22.51 1.14
N GLN A 161 -9.17 -23.19 0.00
CA GLN A 161 -10.03 -24.36 -0.20
C GLN A 161 -9.72 -25.55 0.74
N THR A 162 -8.55 -25.59 1.38
CA THR A 162 -8.22 -26.61 2.39
C THR A 162 -8.87 -26.33 3.74
N GLY A 163 -9.38 -25.11 3.95
CA GLY A 163 -9.86 -24.62 5.23
C GLY A 163 -8.74 -24.23 6.20
N ALA A 164 -7.47 -24.33 5.80
CA ALA A 164 -6.35 -23.91 6.61
C ALA A 164 -6.21 -22.38 6.62
N ASN A 165 -6.06 -21.82 7.81
CA ASN A 165 -5.82 -20.39 8.04
C ASN A 165 -4.43 -19.96 7.59
N ILE A 166 -4.28 -18.69 7.21
CA ILE A 166 -2.95 -18.08 7.08
C ILE A 166 -2.15 -18.26 8.37
N SER A 167 -0.88 -18.64 8.22
CA SER A 167 0.00 -18.95 9.33
C SER A 167 0.25 -17.74 10.23
N ARG A 168 0.21 -17.97 11.54
CA ARG A 168 0.67 -17.03 12.56
C ARG A 168 2.15 -17.20 12.91
N SER A 169 2.80 -18.20 12.31
CA SER A 169 4.24 -18.43 12.41
C SER A 169 4.92 -17.79 11.20
N VAL A 170 5.69 -16.76 11.46
CA VAL A 170 6.41 -15.88 10.55
C VAL A 170 7.78 -15.68 11.16
N SER A 171 8.82 -15.97 10.41
CA SER A 171 10.18 -15.81 10.89
C SER A 171 11.09 -15.30 9.79
N ILE A 172 12.12 -14.55 10.17
CA ILE A 172 13.18 -14.17 9.24
C ILE A 172 14.08 -15.39 9.07
N ALA A 173 13.95 -16.07 7.92
CA ALA A 173 14.72 -17.26 7.59
C ALA A 173 16.11 -16.92 7.04
N GLY A 174 16.30 -15.69 6.53
CA GLY A 174 17.63 -15.15 6.31
C GLY A 174 17.63 -13.81 5.60
N GLU A 175 18.84 -13.25 5.45
CA GLU A 175 19.02 -11.89 4.94
C GLU A 175 20.16 -11.81 3.91
N TYR A 176 19.99 -11.01 2.86
CA TYR A 176 21.01 -10.69 1.88
C TYR A 176 21.12 -9.17 1.76
N SER A 177 22.34 -8.66 1.63
CA SER A 177 22.60 -7.22 1.48
C SER A 177 23.27 -6.96 0.15
N ASP A 178 22.55 -6.30 -0.75
CA ASP A 178 23.07 -5.84 -2.03
C ASP A 178 23.59 -4.41 -1.89
N LEU A 179 24.80 -4.30 -1.32
CA LEU A 179 25.49 -3.02 -1.16
C LEU A 179 26.05 -2.46 -2.47
N ARG A 180 26.02 -3.26 -3.54
CA ARG A 180 26.59 -2.90 -4.85
C ARG A 180 25.55 -2.34 -5.80
N TYR A 181 24.26 -2.35 -5.42
CA TYR A 181 23.17 -1.95 -6.29
C TYR A 181 23.23 -2.75 -7.59
N SER A 182 23.15 -4.09 -7.50
CA SER A 182 23.46 -5.00 -8.62
C SER A 182 22.67 -4.72 -9.92
N HIS A 183 21.53 -4.03 -9.82
CA HIS A 183 20.67 -3.61 -10.93
C HIS A 183 20.49 -2.08 -11.00
N GLY A 184 21.45 -1.32 -10.48
CA GLY A 184 21.45 0.16 -10.46
C GLY A 184 20.56 0.78 -9.39
N THR A 185 20.43 2.11 -9.40
CA THR A 185 19.65 2.89 -8.43
C THR A 185 18.23 3.22 -8.92
N HIS A 186 17.86 2.76 -10.11
CA HIS A 186 16.54 2.91 -10.71
C HIS A 186 16.00 1.52 -11.03
N LEU A 187 15.03 1.05 -10.24
CA LEU A 187 14.43 -0.26 -10.40
C LEU A 187 13.09 -0.18 -11.13
N THR A 188 12.67 -1.30 -11.70
CA THR A 188 11.34 -1.54 -12.24
C THR A 188 10.78 -2.81 -11.63
N ARG A 189 9.49 -3.07 -11.81
CA ARG A 189 8.88 -4.34 -11.37
C ARG A 189 9.61 -5.57 -11.94
N LEU A 190 10.13 -5.46 -13.17
CA LEU A 190 10.92 -6.51 -13.80
C LEU A 190 12.32 -6.64 -13.18
N SER A 191 13.03 -5.53 -12.95
CA SER A 191 14.39 -5.61 -12.38
C SER A 191 14.41 -6.06 -10.92
N VAL A 192 13.32 -5.87 -10.16
CA VAL A 192 13.17 -6.48 -8.83
C VAL A 192 13.23 -8.01 -8.90
N GLN A 193 12.71 -8.64 -9.96
CA GLN A 193 12.86 -10.09 -10.12
C GLN A 193 14.33 -10.48 -10.40
N ASP A 194 15.08 -9.64 -11.12
CA ASP A 194 16.51 -9.85 -11.36
C ASP A 194 17.34 -9.65 -10.06
N VAL A 195 16.92 -8.74 -9.18
CA VAL A 195 17.46 -8.59 -7.82
C VAL A 195 17.23 -9.86 -6.99
N ILE A 196 16.03 -10.43 -7.04
CA ILE A 196 15.72 -11.71 -6.36
C ILE A 196 16.59 -12.83 -6.93
N ALA A 197 16.70 -12.95 -8.25
CA ALA A 197 17.56 -13.94 -8.91
C ALA A 197 19.02 -13.82 -8.43
N THR A 198 19.52 -12.59 -8.32
CA THR A 198 20.88 -12.32 -7.83
C THR A 198 21.04 -12.75 -6.36
N ALA A 199 20.08 -12.44 -5.50
CA ALA A 199 20.11 -12.82 -4.09
C ALA A 199 20.04 -14.34 -3.89
N VAL A 200 19.19 -15.03 -4.66
CA VAL A 200 19.04 -16.50 -4.64
C VAL A 200 20.30 -17.20 -5.15
N GLN A 201 21.00 -16.63 -6.13
CA GLN A 201 22.27 -17.17 -6.63
C GLN A 201 23.44 -16.90 -5.66
N ALA A 202 23.50 -15.69 -5.10
CA ALA A 202 24.63 -15.25 -4.29
C ALA A 202 24.67 -15.87 -2.89
N LYS A 203 23.51 -16.29 -2.37
CA LYS A 203 23.41 -16.90 -1.03
C LYS A 203 22.68 -18.23 -1.16
N PRO A 204 23.09 -19.30 -0.45
CA PRO A 204 22.34 -20.55 -0.38
C PRO A 204 21.10 -20.36 0.51
N PHE A 205 20.24 -19.40 0.19
CA PHE A 205 18.85 -19.50 0.61
C PHE A 205 18.34 -20.80 -0.01
N PRO A 206 17.85 -21.78 0.80
CA PRO A 206 17.14 -22.88 0.19
C PRO A 206 16.01 -22.28 -0.65
N VAL A 207 15.82 -22.78 -1.87
CA VAL A 207 14.67 -22.40 -2.69
C VAL A 207 13.42 -22.89 -1.98
N ASP A 208 12.85 -22.03 -1.15
CA ASP A 208 11.67 -22.33 -0.34
C ASP A 208 10.41 -21.90 -1.08
N HIS A 209 10.12 -22.60 -2.16
CA HIS A 209 8.96 -22.36 -3.01
C HIS A 209 7.61 -22.65 -2.32
N ARG A 210 7.61 -23.28 -1.14
CA ARG A 210 6.39 -23.64 -0.40
C ARG A 210 6.06 -22.66 0.71
N ASN A 211 7.07 -22.14 1.40
CA ASN A 211 6.89 -21.35 2.60
C ASN A 211 7.60 -19.98 2.54
N GLY A 212 8.46 -19.79 1.54
CA GLY A 212 9.35 -18.65 1.42
C GLY A 212 8.66 -17.45 0.75
N ILE A 213 8.85 -16.29 1.35
CA ILE A 213 8.52 -15.00 0.76
C ILE A 213 9.79 -14.15 0.69
N TYR A 214 9.98 -13.45 -0.41
CA TYR A 214 11.13 -12.57 -0.60
C TYR A 214 10.69 -11.12 -0.36
N LEU A 215 11.24 -10.46 0.66
CA LEU A 215 10.91 -9.08 0.96
C LEU A 215 12.09 -8.18 0.59
N ILE A 216 11.91 -7.38 -0.45
CA ILE A 216 12.91 -6.49 -1.02
C ILE A 216 12.69 -5.10 -0.44
N LEU A 217 13.69 -4.60 0.28
CA LEU A 217 13.64 -3.31 0.95
C LEU A 217 14.72 -2.41 0.35
N THR A 218 14.30 -1.37 -0.36
CA THR A 218 15.23 -0.45 -1.04
C THR A 218 15.58 0.74 -0.17
N ALA A 219 16.87 1.09 -0.12
CA ALA A 219 17.35 2.27 0.60
C ALA A 219 16.76 3.58 0.03
N GLU A 220 16.86 4.66 0.82
CA GLU A 220 16.29 5.98 0.52
C GLU A 220 16.82 6.64 -0.77
N ASP A 221 17.97 6.18 -1.29
CA ASP A 221 18.62 6.67 -2.51
C ASP A 221 18.27 5.85 -3.76
N VAL A 222 17.43 4.81 -3.62
CA VAL A 222 16.97 3.97 -4.72
C VAL A 222 15.57 4.42 -5.13
N THR A 223 15.38 4.60 -6.42
CA THR A 223 14.07 4.91 -7.00
C THR A 223 13.48 3.67 -7.65
N MET A 224 12.16 3.63 -7.77
CA MET A 224 11.41 2.54 -8.38
C MET A 224 10.34 3.11 -9.31
N GLU A 225 10.06 2.42 -10.40
CA GLU A 225 8.92 2.70 -11.28
C GLU A 225 7.63 2.90 -10.47
N ASP A 226 6.93 4.01 -10.72
CA ASP A 226 5.69 4.43 -10.05
C ASP A 226 5.75 4.67 -8.53
N PHE A 227 6.94 4.57 -7.92
CA PHE A 227 7.13 4.98 -6.52
C PHE A 227 6.72 6.44 -6.33
N CYS A 228 6.04 6.73 -5.23
CA CYS A 228 5.48 8.05 -4.92
C CYS A 228 4.32 8.54 -5.80
N ARG A 229 3.94 7.78 -6.84
CA ARG A 229 2.88 8.18 -7.78
C ARG A 229 1.65 7.28 -7.71
N ALA A 230 1.90 5.99 -7.57
CA ALA A 230 0.87 4.96 -7.51
C ALA A 230 1.15 3.89 -6.45
N VAL A 231 2.41 3.72 -6.03
CA VAL A 231 2.81 2.70 -5.06
C VAL A 231 3.78 3.24 -4.02
N CYS A 232 3.67 2.72 -2.79
CA CYS A 232 4.71 2.77 -1.75
C CYS A 232 5.39 1.41 -1.55
N GLY A 233 4.68 0.36 -1.93
CA GLY A 233 5.10 -1.03 -2.01
C GLY A 233 4.21 -1.75 -3.04
N PHE A 234 4.57 -2.99 -3.33
CA PHE A 234 3.68 -3.94 -3.99
C PHE A 234 4.15 -5.36 -3.71
N HIS A 235 3.27 -6.33 -3.91
CA HIS A 235 3.61 -7.73 -3.92
C HIS A 235 3.23 -8.39 -5.25
N TYR A 236 3.95 -9.46 -5.59
CA TYR A 236 3.70 -10.27 -6.78
C TYR A 236 4.39 -11.64 -6.64
N PHE A 237 4.44 -12.41 -7.72
CA PHE A 237 5.23 -13.64 -7.79
C PHE A 237 6.26 -13.59 -8.92
N THR A 238 7.41 -14.22 -8.72
CA THR A 238 8.46 -14.25 -9.74
C THR A 238 8.04 -15.10 -10.93
N PHE A 239 8.49 -14.73 -12.13
CA PHE A 239 8.34 -15.60 -13.29
C PHE A 239 9.38 -16.72 -13.27
N PRO A 240 9.00 -17.98 -13.53
CA PRO A 240 9.97 -19.08 -13.65
C PRO A 240 11.09 -18.80 -14.65
N SER A 241 10.82 -18.03 -15.72
CA SER A 241 11.84 -17.63 -16.70
C SER A 241 12.88 -16.64 -16.18
N LYS A 242 12.62 -15.98 -15.04
CA LYS A 242 13.52 -15.00 -14.41
C LYS A 242 14.31 -15.60 -13.25
N VAL A 243 13.65 -16.36 -12.37
CA VAL A 243 14.23 -16.86 -11.11
C VAL A 243 14.36 -18.39 -11.07
N GLY A 244 13.79 -19.10 -12.05
CA GLY A 244 13.70 -20.57 -12.08
C GLY A 244 12.48 -21.14 -11.36
N TYR A 245 11.77 -20.31 -10.58
CA TYR A 245 10.62 -20.70 -9.76
C TYR A 245 9.57 -19.59 -9.72
N THR A 246 8.34 -19.96 -9.37
CA THR A 246 7.29 -19.03 -8.96
C THR A 246 7.40 -18.83 -7.45
N LEU A 247 7.87 -17.66 -7.03
CA LEU A 247 8.13 -17.32 -5.64
C LEU A 247 7.36 -16.04 -5.28
N PRO A 248 6.54 -16.04 -4.23
CA PRO A 248 5.92 -14.82 -3.73
C PRO A 248 6.99 -13.84 -3.26
N TYR A 249 6.83 -12.56 -3.60
CA TYR A 249 7.70 -11.50 -3.17
C TYR A 249 6.94 -10.20 -2.95
N ALA A 250 7.48 -9.35 -2.09
CA ALA A 250 7.04 -7.98 -1.91
C ALA A 250 8.22 -7.03 -2.01
N TRP A 251 7.99 -5.86 -2.60
CA TRP A 251 8.92 -4.74 -2.59
C TRP A 251 8.34 -3.60 -1.78
N VAL A 252 9.17 -2.95 -0.96
CA VAL A 252 8.80 -1.72 -0.24
C VAL A 252 9.91 -0.69 -0.38
N GLY A 253 9.53 0.53 -0.77
CA GLY A 253 10.43 1.67 -0.93
C GLY A 253 10.59 2.47 0.35
N ASN A 254 11.81 2.99 0.59
CA ASN A 254 12.04 3.95 1.68
C ASN A 254 11.71 5.38 1.23
N SER A 255 10.59 5.91 1.73
CA SER A 255 10.06 7.23 1.38
C SER A 255 10.68 8.38 2.17
N GLY A 256 11.65 8.13 3.07
CA GLY A 256 12.23 9.16 3.94
C GLY A 256 12.79 10.38 3.18
N LYS A 257 13.33 10.17 1.98
CA LYS A 257 13.80 11.24 1.07
C LYS A 257 12.95 11.42 -0.19
N GLN A 258 11.93 10.59 -0.37
CA GLN A 258 11.11 10.52 -1.58
C GLN A 258 9.66 10.44 -1.15
N CYS A 259 8.89 11.52 -1.30
CA CYS A 259 7.46 11.61 -0.97
C CYS A 259 7.02 11.08 0.42
N PRO A 260 7.68 11.46 1.54
CA PRO A 260 7.24 11.03 2.86
C PRO A 260 5.77 11.39 3.12
N GLU A 261 5.28 12.50 2.57
CA GLU A 261 3.88 12.94 2.68
C GLU A 261 2.85 11.99 2.06
N VAL A 262 3.30 11.09 1.19
CA VAL A 262 2.46 10.09 0.53
C VAL A 262 2.67 8.73 1.19
N CYS A 263 3.92 8.29 1.31
CA CYS A 263 4.26 6.91 1.69
C CYS A 263 4.68 6.75 3.16
N ALA A 264 4.74 7.83 3.92
CA ALA A 264 4.90 7.82 5.37
C ALA A 264 3.76 8.59 6.07
N TYR A 265 2.62 8.74 5.42
CA TYR A 265 1.41 9.23 6.08
C TYR A 265 1.04 8.29 7.26
N PRO A 266 0.65 8.81 8.44
CA PRO A 266 0.41 10.22 8.78
C PRO A 266 1.61 10.95 9.43
N PHE A 267 2.83 10.41 9.36
CA PHE A 267 4.04 11.05 9.93
C PHE A 267 4.59 12.19 9.09
N ALA A 268 4.19 12.26 7.82
CA ALA A 268 4.28 13.42 6.99
C ALA A 268 2.93 13.62 6.29
N VAL A 269 2.55 14.88 6.09
CA VAL A 269 1.26 15.24 5.50
C VAL A 269 1.46 16.15 4.30
N PRO A 270 0.66 16.02 3.23
CA PRO A 270 0.81 16.86 2.05
C PRO A 270 0.59 18.34 2.34
N GLY A 271 1.35 19.21 1.68
CA GLY A 271 1.29 20.66 1.90
C GLY A 271 -0.09 21.28 1.65
N TYR A 272 -0.90 20.71 0.75
CA TYR A 272 -2.25 21.22 0.46
C TYR A 272 -3.24 21.04 1.63
N MET A 273 -2.93 20.21 2.64
CA MET A 273 -3.72 20.17 3.88
C MET A 273 -3.57 21.44 4.73
N GLY A 274 -2.74 22.41 4.30
CA GLY A 274 -2.86 23.84 4.62
C GLY A 274 -2.78 24.19 6.12
N GLY A 275 -2.27 23.30 6.95
CA GLY A 275 -2.28 23.44 8.41
C GLY A 275 -3.66 23.35 9.07
N GLY A 276 -4.74 23.18 8.31
CA GLY A 276 -6.11 23.06 8.83
C GLY A 276 -6.46 21.63 9.28
N GLY A 277 -5.71 20.62 8.83
CA GLY A 277 -5.84 19.23 9.29
C GLY A 277 -5.16 18.98 10.66
N PRO A 278 -5.20 17.74 11.18
CA PRO A 278 -4.61 17.38 12.47
C PRO A 278 -3.08 17.52 12.56
N GLY A 279 -2.41 18.00 11.51
CA GLY A 279 -0.96 18.04 11.39
C GLY A 279 -0.36 16.65 11.16
N HIS A 280 0.96 16.60 11.00
CA HIS A 280 1.68 15.33 11.00
C HIS A 280 1.73 14.74 12.41
N LEU A 281 1.72 13.42 12.50
CA LEU A 281 1.94 12.73 13.76
C LEU A 281 3.43 12.49 14.01
N THR A 282 3.79 12.36 15.28
CA THR A 282 5.17 12.05 15.66
C THR A 282 5.41 10.53 15.54
N PRO A 283 6.38 10.09 14.72
CA PRO A 283 6.65 8.67 14.49
C PRO A 283 7.15 7.95 15.77
N PRO A 284 6.71 6.70 16.02
CA PRO A 284 7.01 5.97 17.26
C PRO A 284 8.48 5.62 17.44
N ASN A 285 9.27 5.52 16.37
CA ASN A 285 10.69 5.21 16.43
C ASN A 285 11.59 6.38 15.98
N GLY A 286 11.00 7.55 15.73
CA GLY A 286 11.74 8.77 15.38
C GLY A 286 12.28 8.81 13.94
N ASP A 287 11.92 7.84 13.10
CA ASP A 287 12.35 7.78 11.70
C ASP A 287 11.10 7.76 10.80
N VAL A 288 10.74 8.92 10.23
CA VAL A 288 9.55 9.08 9.38
C VAL A 288 9.53 8.07 8.24
N GLY A 289 10.67 7.88 7.55
CA GLY A 289 10.75 6.99 6.40
C GLY A 289 10.54 5.53 6.80
N VAL A 290 11.25 5.07 7.83
CA VAL A 290 11.19 3.67 8.26
C VAL A 290 9.90 3.33 9.00
N ASP A 291 9.37 4.25 9.82
CA ASP A 291 8.05 4.07 10.44
C ASP A 291 6.94 4.03 9.38
N GLY A 292 7.05 4.83 8.32
CA GLY A 292 6.19 4.71 7.14
C GLY A 292 6.32 3.35 6.45
N MET A 293 7.55 2.90 6.21
CA MET A 293 7.83 1.58 5.63
C MET A 293 7.23 0.44 6.46
N VAL A 294 7.23 0.52 7.80
CA VAL A 294 6.64 -0.52 8.64
C VAL A 294 5.14 -0.69 8.35
N SER A 295 4.40 0.41 8.16
CA SER A 295 2.99 0.32 7.76
C SER A 295 2.82 -0.35 6.40
N VAL A 296 3.66 0.01 5.42
CA VAL A 296 3.63 -0.58 4.07
C VAL A 296 4.05 -2.05 4.09
N ILE A 297 5.08 -2.43 4.86
CA ILE A 297 5.47 -3.83 5.05
C ILE A 297 4.32 -4.63 5.64
N GLY A 298 3.61 -4.10 6.64
CA GLY A 298 2.42 -4.73 7.19
C GLY A 298 1.36 -4.98 6.11
N HIS A 299 1.03 -3.94 5.34
CA HIS A 299 0.09 -4.00 4.21
C HIS A 299 0.48 -5.11 3.21
N GLU A 300 1.69 -5.04 2.65
CA GLU A 300 2.14 -5.99 1.63
C GLU A 300 2.23 -7.43 2.15
N LEU A 301 2.64 -7.62 3.42
CA LEU A 301 2.69 -8.96 4.00
C LEU A 301 1.30 -9.54 4.24
N ALA A 302 0.33 -8.73 4.64
CA ALA A 302 -1.05 -9.19 4.83
C ALA A 302 -1.64 -9.66 3.50
N GLU A 303 -1.51 -8.83 2.46
CA GLU A 303 -2.04 -9.14 1.13
C GLU A 303 -1.32 -10.31 0.47
N LEU A 304 0.01 -10.30 0.44
CA LEU A 304 0.81 -11.41 -0.07
C LEU A 304 0.49 -12.73 0.64
N SER A 305 0.20 -12.69 1.95
CA SER A 305 -0.17 -13.92 2.68
C SER A 305 -1.56 -14.44 2.31
N SER A 306 -2.47 -13.52 1.99
CA SER A 306 -3.85 -13.83 1.60
C SER A 306 -4.05 -14.06 0.11
N ASN A 307 -3.10 -13.64 -0.72
CA ASN A 307 -3.20 -13.66 -2.17
C ASN A 307 -1.84 -13.82 -2.89
N PRO A 308 -0.99 -14.79 -2.48
CA PRO A 308 0.40 -14.90 -2.95
C PRO A 308 0.55 -15.05 -4.47
N LEU A 309 -0.48 -15.55 -5.16
CA LEU A 309 -0.50 -15.78 -6.61
C LEU A 309 -1.55 -14.93 -7.34
N VAL A 310 -2.10 -13.90 -6.68
CA VAL A 310 -3.10 -12.96 -7.25
C VAL A 310 -4.36 -13.67 -7.76
N ASN A 311 -4.80 -14.71 -7.05
CA ASN A 311 -5.98 -15.49 -7.38
C ASN A 311 -6.72 -16.09 -6.16
N ALA A 312 -6.49 -15.58 -4.94
CA ALA A 312 -7.11 -16.08 -3.71
C ALA A 312 -8.14 -15.09 -3.13
N TRP A 313 -7.75 -14.05 -2.38
CA TRP A 313 -8.70 -13.15 -1.73
C TRP A 313 -8.63 -11.72 -2.26
N TYR A 314 -9.70 -11.28 -2.93
CA TYR A 314 -9.87 -9.89 -3.36
C TYR A 314 -11.35 -9.56 -3.65
N ALA A 315 -11.68 -8.28 -3.62
CA ALA A 315 -12.98 -7.76 -4.01
C ALA A 315 -13.01 -7.42 -5.50
N GLY A 316 -14.20 -7.57 -6.11
CA GLY A 316 -14.39 -7.40 -7.55
C GLY A 316 -14.25 -8.71 -8.35
N GLU A 317 -14.42 -8.61 -9.66
CA GLU A 317 -14.36 -9.73 -10.61
C GLU A 317 -13.13 -9.68 -11.53
N ASP A 318 -12.37 -8.57 -11.51
CA ASP A 318 -11.21 -8.37 -12.38
C ASP A 318 -9.91 -8.69 -11.61
N PRO A 319 -9.24 -9.81 -11.89
CA PRO A 319 -7.97 -10.15 -11.26
C PRO A 319 -6.81 -9.24 -11.67
N THR A 320 -7.00 -8.35 -12.65
CA THR A 320 -5.97 -7.39 -13.08
C THR A 320 -5.94 -6.11 -12.24
N ALA A 321 -6.98 -5.84 -11.45
CA ALA A 321 -7.03 -4.74 -10.50
C ALA A 321 -7.76 -5.16 -9.22
N PRO A 322 -7.25 -6.18 -8.51
CA PRO A 322 -7.89 -6.67 -7.30
C PRO A 322 -7.82 -5.62 -6.21
N THR A 323 -8.93 -5.42 -5.49
CA THR A 323 -8.93 -4.65 -4.23
C THR A 323 -8.81 -5.64 -3.09
N GLU A 324 -7.66 -5.66 -2.44
CA GLU A 324 -7.29 -6.68 -1.46
C GLU A 324 -7.59 -6.27 -0.02
N ILE A 325 -7.16 -7.09 0.94
CA ILE A 325 -7.57 -6.97 2.35
C ILE A 325 -6.92 -5.77 3.06
N GLY A 326 -5.79 -5.27 2.56
CA GLY A 326 -5.12 -4.06 3.04
C GLY A 326 -5.66 -2.81 2.35
N ASP A 327 -5.87 -2.86 1.04
CA ASP A 327 -6.46 -1.77 0.24
C ASP A 327 -7.77 -1.23 0.83
N LEU A 328 -8.64 -2.13 1.30
CA LEU A 328 -9.93 -1.77 1.88
C LEU A 328 -9.83 -0.91 3.15
N CYS A 329 -8.66 -0.87 3.78
CA CYS A 329 -8.42 -0.26 5.08
C CYS A 329 -7.29 0.75 5.08
N GLU A 330 -6.88 1.23 3.89
CA GLU A 330 -5.83 2.22 3.76
C GLU A 330 -6.15 3.48 4.59
N GLY A 331 -5.16 3.96 5.33
CA GLY A 331 -5.29 5.16 6.17
C GLY A 331 -6.09 4.98 7.46
N LEU A 332 -6.63 3.79 7.76
CA LEU A 332 -7.37 3.51 9.00
C LEU A 332 -6.45 2.88 10.04
N TYR A 333 -6.24 3.55 11.17
CA TYR A 333 -5.33 3.10 12.24
C TYR A 333 -6.02 2.90 13.60
N GLY A 334 -7.29 3.27 13.73
CA GLY A 334 -8.04 3.20 14.99
C GLY A 334 -9.54 3.44 14.85
N THR A 335 -10.28 3.26 15.95
CA THR A 335 -11.73 3.48 16.01
C THR A 335 -12.11 4.91 15.61
N GLY A 336 -13.17 5.03 14.81
CA GLY A 336 -13.67 6.29 14.26
C GLY A 336 -12.79 6.87 13.16
N GLY A 337 -11.96 6.04 12.52
CA GLY A 337 -11.29 6.39 11.27
C GLY A 337 -12.23 6.25 10.07
N GLY A 338 -11.97 7.00 9.01
CA GLY A 338 -12.80 7.08 7.81
C GLY A 338 -12.86 8.50 7.26
N GLY A 339 -13.13 8.65 5.96
CA GLY A 339 -13.28 9.98 5.34
C GLY A 339 -12.06 10.90 5.46
N GLY A 340 -10.85 10.33 5.60
CA GLY A 340 -9.60 11.08 5.82
C GLY A 340 -9.15 11.19 7.29
N TYR A 341 -9.95 10.70 8.24
CA TYR A 341 -9.52 10.56 9.63
C TYR A 341 -8.83 9.22 9.86
N ILE A 342 -7.65 9.24 10.50
CA ILE A 342 -6.90 8.03 10.84
C ILE A 342 -7.53 7.18 11.95
N GLY A 343 -8.48 7.75 12.70
CA GLY A 343 -9.06 7.15 13.89
C GLY A 343 -8.22 7.32 15.15
N SER A 344 -8.71 6.76 16.25
CA SER A 344 -8.12 6.94 17.58
C SER A 344 -6.89 6.05 17.80
N VAL A 345 -5.73 6.68 17.96
CA VAL A 345 -4.43 6.01 18.19
C VAL A 345 -3.85 6.40 19.56
N MET A 346 -2.95 5.56 20.09
CA MET A 346 -2.30 5.82 21.37
C MET A 346 -1.13 6.79 21.21
N LYS A 347 -0.73 7.42 22.32
CA LYS A 347 0.46 8.26 22.43
C LYS A 347 1.32 7.80 23.60
N ASP A 348 2.63 7.87 23.45
CA ASP A 348 3.54 7.64 24.56
C ASP A 348 3.87 8.93 25.34
N GLY A 349 4.73 8.82 26.35
CA GLY A 349 5.11 9.95 27.21
C GLY A 349 5.83 11.10 26.47
N GLU A 350 6.36 10.85 25.27
CA GLU A 350 7.01 11.85 24.42
C GLU A 350 6.04 12.36 23.32
N GLY A 351 4.78 11.91 23.32
CA GLY A 351 3.77 12.28 22.32
C GLY A 351 3.90 11.52 21.00
N ARG A 352 4.77 10.50 20.92
CA ARG A 352 4.89 9.64 19.73
C ARG A 352 3.67 8.76 19.59
N THR A 353 3.13 8.65 18.38
CA THR A 353 1.86 7.98 18.09
C THR A 353 2.07 6.55 17.63
N PHE A 354 1.23 5.63 18.12
CA PHE A 354 1.29 4.21 17.78
C PHE A 354 -0.08 3.54 17.98
N ASN A 355 -0.28 2.38 17.37
CA ASN A 355 -1.44 1.53 17.64
C ASN A 355 -1.07 0.09 18.00
N LEU A 356 0.20 -0.31 17.83
CA LEU A 356 0.70 -1.65 18.13
C LEU A 356 1.98 -1.59 18.96
N ASN A 357 2.06 -2.44 19.99
CA ASN A 357 3.30 -2.76 20.67
C ASN A 357 3.97 -3.96 19.98
N GLY A 358 5.30 -3.98 20.00
CA GLY A 358 6.08 -5.12 19.54
C GLY A 358 7.30 -5.38 20.39
N ARG A 359 8.13 -6.30 19.91
CA ARG A 359 9.32 -6.79 20.60
C ARG A 359 10.30 -5.68 20.93
N ASN A 360 11.11 -5.93 21.95
CA ASN A 360 12.15 -5.00 22.41
C ASN A 360 11.60 -3.62 22.82
N GLY A 361 10.32 -3.56 23.22
CA GLY A 361 9.65 -2.31 23.60
C GLY A 361 9.34 -1.38 22.43
N ARG A 362 9.49 -1.87 21.19
CA ARG A 362 9.15 -1.10 19.98
C ARG A 362 7.66 -0.84 19.93
N LYS A 363 7.32 0.29 19.31
CA LYS A 363 5.96 0.70 19.03
C LYS A 363 5.84 0.96 17.54
N PHE A 364 4.67 0.66 16.99
CA PHE A 364 4.41 0.78 15.56
C PHE A 364 3.04 1.39 15.32
N LEU A 365 2.92 2.07 14.18
CA LEU A 365 1.64 2.53 13.65
C LEU A 365 1.42 1.81 12.32
N VAL A 366 0.47 0.88 12.29
CA VAL A 366 0.17 0.07 11.10
C VAL A 366 -1.31 0.13 10.84
N GLN A 367 -1.70 0.29 9.57
CA GLN A 367 -3.11 0.31 9.20
C GLN A 367 -3.85 -0.95 9.65
N TRP A 368 -5.15 -0.83 9.85
CA TRP A 368 -6.03 -1.96 10.06
C TRP A 368 -6.13 -2.82 8.80
N ILE A 369 -6.64 -4.04 8.98
CA ILE A 369 -6.88 -4.99 7.90
C ILE A 369 -8.38 -5.31 7.87
N TRP A 370 -8.93 -5.56 6.69
CA TRP A 370 -10.33 -5.95 6.56
C TRP A 370 -10.55 -7.29 7.28
N SER A 371 -11.50 -7.32 8.22
CA SER A 371 -11.88 -8.55 8.89
C SER A 371 -12.97 -9.27 8.09
N PRO A 372 -12.75 -10.51 7.64
CA PRO A 372 -13.77 -11.26 6.93
C PRO A 372 -14.93 -11.67 7.84
N VAL A 373 -14.75 -11.60 9.16
CA VAL A 373 -15.77 -11.90 10.18
C VAL A 373 -16.62 -10.67 10.48
N LEU A 374 -15.99 -9.52 10.72
CA LEU A 374 -16.70 -8.28 11.05
C LEU A 374 -17.26 -7.57 9.81
N LYS A 375 -16.76 -7.89 8.61
CA LYS A 375 -17.07 -7.18 7.36
C LYS A 375 -16.79 -5.66 7.49
N ALA A 376 -15.67 -5.36 8.13
CA ALA A 376 -15.18 -4.01 8.39
C ALA A 376 -13.67 -4.05 8.63
N CYS A 377 -13.01 -2.91 8.49
CA CYS A 377 -11.63 -2.73 8.93
C CYS A 377 -11.52 -2.91 10.45
N ALA A 378 -10.53 -3.68 10.89
CA ALA A 378 -10.36 -4.01 12.30
C ALA A 378 -8.89 -4.04 12.71
N GLY A 379 -8.63 -3.61 13.94
CA GLY A 379 -7.34 -3.74 14.58
C GLY A 379 -7.46 -3.86 16.09
N PRO A 380 -6.40 -4.30 16.78
CA PRO A 380 -6.46 -4.68 18.19
C PRO A 380 -6.61 -3.48 19.14
N ASN A 381 -6.35 -2.26 18.67
CA ASN A 381 -6.61 -1.02 19.41
C ASN A 381 -8.04 -0.50 19.25
N ALA A 382 -8.96 -1.29 18.66
CA ALA A 382 -10.36 -0.93 18.59
C ALA A 382 -10.94 -0.69 19.99
N LEU A 383 -11.75 0.37 20.13
CA LEU A 383 -12.38 0.79 21.37
C LEU A 383 -13.85 0.37 21.46
N ASP A 384 -14.40 -0.22 20.40
CA ASP A 384 -15.83 -0.45 20.15
C ASP A 384 -16.18 -1.88 19.74
#